data_AF-A0A4P7WT84-F1
#
_entry.id   AF-A0A4P7WT84-F1
#
_cell.length_a   1.000
_cell.length_b   1.000
_cell.length_c   1.000
_cell.angle_alpha   90.00
_cell.angle_beta   90.00
_cell.angle_gamma   90.00
#
_symmetry.space_group_name_H-M   'P 1'
#
loop_
_entity.id
_entity.type
_entity.pdbx_description
1 polymer ?
#
loop_
_entity_poly.entity_id
_entity_poly.type
_entity_poly.pdbx_seq_one_letter_code
_entity_poly.pdbx_strand_id
1 'polypeptide(L)'
;MKLTLFLFSLLIISCSSKEKKAKINEPTKIIPEKKIKEINELINLKLTFEEIQDSLRKQLLKSKTNNNLKSSILQELYIRGLVNQEGNEIKFELPFNLHGFDCGAPDCYSTDIKFNILVKKPIEFPKKIDFNLKEHGCGIENDILDNGTFELVEQSSQYVNYYSKKQRSNLIIIADKRKLYYFTEQKLNAIKVDLIDKMFEEYNEKDIEEITPYQSTTMTTNEYDNFIEKE
;
A
#
# COMPACT_ATOMS: atom_id res chain seq x y z
N MET A 1 41.24 15.04 -40.90
CA MET A 1 39.90 14.53 -41.23
C MET A 1 39.85 13.04 -40.93
N LYS A 2 39.17 12.64 -39.85
CA LYS A 2 38.58 11.30 -39.65
C LYS A 2 37.75 11.36 -38.36
N LEU A 3 36.47 11.63 -38.59
CA LEU A 3 35.37 11.62 -37.64
C LEU A 3 35.08 10.16 -37.31
N THR A 4 35.03 9.79 -36.02
CA THR A 4 34.44 8.51 -35.60
C THR A 4 33.31 8.82 -34.62
N LEU A 5 32.12 8.89 -35.21
CA LEU A 5 30.83 8.88 -34.53
C LEU A 5 30.56 7.45 -34.07
N PHE A 6 30.36 7.22 -32.77
CA PHE A 6 29.73 6.00 -32.27
C PHE A 6 28.27 6.33 -31.95
N LEU A 7 27.37 5.98 -32.88
CA LEU A 7 25.95 5.80 -32.60
C LEU A 7 25.77 4.41 -31.98
N PHE A 8 25.32 4.33 -30.74
CA PHE A 8 24.67 3.12 -30.22
C PHE A 8 23.17 3.33 -30.25
N SER A 9 22.54 2.77 -31.29
CA SER A 9 21.11 2.51 -31.35
C SER A 9 20.80 1.28 -30.50
N LEU A 10 20.04 1.46 -29.42
CA LEU A 10 19.38 0.36 -28.71
C LEU A 10 17.89 0.40 -29.01
N LEU A 11 17.51 -0.37 -30.03
CA LEU A 11 16.13 -0.76 -30.29
C LEU A 11 15.82 -2.06 -29.54
N ILE A 12 14.82 -1.97 -28.67
CA ILE A 12 13.73 -2.94 -28.42
C ILE A 12 14.12 -4.40 -28.12
N ILE A 13 13.92 -4.82 -26.87
CA ILE A 13 13.44 -6.18 -26.57
C ILE A 13 12.17 -6.06 -25.73
N SER A 14 11.04 -6.17 -26.42
CA SER A 14 9.72 -6.45 -25.85
C SER A 14 9.75 -7.84 -25.22
N CYS A 15 9.43 -7.94 -23.93
CA CYS A 15 9.29 -9.23 -23.25
C CYS A 15 7.96 -9.89 -23.64
N SER A 16 8.04 -10.90 -24.51
CA SER A 16 6.98 -11.88 -24.74
C SER A 16 7.58 -13.27 -24.90
N SER A 17 7.48 -14.09 -23.85
CA SER A 17 7.46 -15.56 -23.97
C SER A 17 6.56 -16.13 -22.87
N LYS A 18 5.30 -16.42 -23.18
CA LYS A 18 4.78 -17.77 -23.52
C LYS A 18 5.17 -18.85 -22.50
N GLU A 19 4.36 -18.97 -21.45
CA GLU A 19 4.29 -20.22 -20.68
C GLU A 19 3.21 -21.17 -21.21
N LYS A 20 3.56 -22.45 -21.16
CA LYS A 20 2.86 -23.58 -21.77
C LYS A 20 1.56 -23.91 -21.03
N LYS A 21 0.51 -24.19 -21.78
CA LYS A 21 -0.73 -24.81 -21.29
C LYS A 21 -0.45 -26.20 -20.72
N ALA A 22 -0.61 -26.37 -19.41
CA ALA A 22 -0.90 -27.67 -18.82
C ALA A 22 -2.43 -27.82 -18.72
N LYS A 23 -2.98 -28.86 -19.36
CA LYS A 23 -4.36 -29.29 -19.18
C LYS A 23 -4.46 -30.01 -17.84
N ILE A 24 -5.33 -29.55 -16.94
CA ILE A 24 -5.87 -30.35 -15.84
C ILE A 24 -7.39 -30.31 -15.99
N ASN A 25 -7.99 -31.50 -16.08
CA ASN A 25 -9.43 -31.72 -16.21
C ASN A 25 -10.09 -31.71 -14.81
N GLU A 26 -11.20 -30.96 -14.73
CA GLU A 26 -12.37 -31.08 -13.83
C GLU A 26 -12.24 -30.79 -12.31
N PRO A 27 -13.33 -30.40 -11.61
CA PRO A 27 -14.73 -30.21 -12.05
C PRO A 27 -15.24 -28.75 -11.92
N THR A 28 -16.24 -28.44 -12.73
CA THR A 28 -16.98 -27.18 -12.78
C THR A 28 -17.65 -26.87 -11.43
N LYS A 29 -17.06 -25.95 -10.65
CA LYS A 29 -17.77 -25.26 -9.57
C LYS A 29 -18.50 -24.05 -10.15
N ILE A 30 -19.81 -24.02 -9.93
CA ILE A 30 -20.72 -22.97 -10.37
C ILE A 30 -20.35 -21.67 -9.65
N ILE A 31 -19.70 -20.75 -10.36
CA ILE A 31 -19.54 -19.37 -9.92
C ILE A 31 -20.91 -18.71 -10.07
N PRO A 32 -21.41 -17.95 -9.08
CA PRO A 32 -22.71 -17.29 -9.19
C PRO A 32 -22.73 -16.36 -10.40
N GLU A 33 -23.59 -16.70 -11.39
CA GLU A 33 -23.68 -16.09 -12.74
C GLU A 33 -23.77 -14.55 -12.75
N LYS A 34 -24.16 -13.95 -11.62
CA LYS A 34 -24.32 -12.50 -11.46
C LYS A 34 -22.97 -11.75 -11.36
N LYS A 35 -21.97 -12.32 -10.65
CA LYS A 35 -20.62 -11.72 -10.53
C LYS A 35 -19.87 -11.75 -11.87
N ILE A 36 -20.06 -12.80 -12.67
CA ILE A 36 -19.40 -12.94 -13.99
C ILE A 36 -20.03 -12.03 -15.05
N LYS A 37 -21.37 -11.83 -15.02
CA LYS A 37 -22.04 -10.96 -15.99
C LYS A 37 -21.57 -9.50 -15.92
N GLU A 38 -21.43 -8.95 -14.72
CA GLU A 38 -20.99 -7.55 -14.56
C GLU A 38 -19.52 -7.34 -14.96
N ILE A 39 -18.66 -8.34 -14.71
CA ILE A 39 -17.24 -8.30 -15.14
C ILE A 39 -17.14 -8.41 -16.67
N ASN A 40 -17.91 -9.30 -17.30
CA ASN A 40 -17.91 -9.47 -18.76
C ASN A 40 -18.56 -8.30 -19.51
N GLU A 41 -19.55 -7.62 -18.92
CA GLU A 41 -20.11 -6.39 -19.49
C GLU A 41 -19.10 -5.23 -19.44
N LEU A 42 -18.26 -5.15 -18.41
CA LEU A 42 -17.20 -4.14 -18.32
C LEU A 42 -16.13 -4.34 -19.41
N ILE A 43 -15.81 -5.59 -19.74
CA ILE A 43 -14.82 -5.96 -20.77
C ILE A 43 -15.34 -5.65 -22.20
N ASN A 44 -16.67 -5.59 -22.39
CA ASN A 44 -17.29 -5.26 -23.68
C ASN A 44 -17.31 -3.75 -24.00
N LEU A 45 -17.00 -2.90 -23.03
CA LEU A 45 -16.74 -1.48 -23.26
C LEU A 45 -15.25 -1.32 -23.55
N LYS A 46 -14.91 -0.49 -24.54
CA LYS A 46 -13.52 -0.14 -24.90
C LYS A 46 -12.90 0.81 -23.85
N LEU A 47 -12.92 0.40 -22.58
CA LEU A 47 -12.40 1.16 -21.46
C LEU A 47 -10.88 1.10 -21.41
N THR A 48 -10.24 2.15 -20.90
CA THR A 48 -8.82 2.12 -20.56
C THR A 48 -8.59 1.29 -19.29
N PHE A 49 -7.34 0.91 -19.03
CA PHE A 49 -6.98 0.22 -17.80
C PHE A 49 -7.40 1.03 -16.56
N GLU A 50 -7.14 2.33 -16.56
CA GLU A 50 -7.47 3.24 -15.46
C GLU A 50 -8.98 3.30 -15.22
N GLU A 51 -9.79 3.34 -16.29
CA GLU A 51 -11.25 3.33 -16.18
C GLU A 51 -11.78 2.01 -15.59
N ILE A 52 -11.17 0.88 -15.94
CA ILE A 52 -11.49 -0.42 -15.36
C ILE A 52 -11.15 -0.42 -13.86
N GLN A 53 -9.95 0.03 -13.48
CA GLN A 53 -9.52 0.07 -12.08
C GLN A 53 -10.37 1.02 -11.23
N ASP A 54 -10.74 2.18 -11.75
CA ASP A 54 -11.65 3.11 -11.08
C ASP A 54 -13.05 2.53 -10.90
N SER A 55 -13.54 1.76 -11.88
CA SER A 55 -14.82 1.05 -11.78
C SER A 55 -14.77 -0.03 -10.69
N LEU A 56 -13.72 -0.86 -10.68
CA LEU A 56 -13.50 -1.90 -9.67
C LEU A 56 -13.40 -1.30 -8.26
N ARG A 57 -12.63 -0.24 -8.08
CA ARG A 57 -12.53 0.50 -6.82
C ARG A 57 -13.90 0.97 -6.33
N LYS A 58 -14.74 1.53 -7.22
CA LYS A 58 -16.11 1.96 -6.88
C LYS A 58 -16.98 0.77 -6.46
N GLN A 59 -16.87 -0.37 -7.13
CA GLN A 59 -17.61 -1.58 -6.76
C GLN A 59 -17.17 -2.13 -5.40
N LEU A 60 -15.86 -2.20 -5.14
CA LEU A 60 -15.33 -2.60 -3.83
C LEU A 60 -15.78 -1.65 -2.72
N LEU A 61 -15.72 -0.34 -2.94
CA LEU A 61 -16.20 0.63 -1.95
C LEU A 61 -17.71 0.45 -1.67
N LYS A 62 -18.51 0.12 -2.70
CA LYS A 62 -19.94 -0.18 -2.54
C LYS A 62 -20.19 -1.46 -1.75
N SER A 63 -19.37 -2.50 -1.92
CA SER A 63 -19.52 -3.76 -1.19
C SER A 63 -19.18 -3.65 0.30
N LYS A 64 -18.33 -2.69 0.69
CA LYS A 64 -18.03 -2.40 2.09
C LYS A 64 -19.25 -1.87 2.85
N THR A 65 -19.49 -2.40 4.06
CA THR A 65 -20.67 -2.12 4.89
C THR A 65 -20.47 -0.97 5.88
N ASN A 66 -19.25 -0.71 6.32
CA ASN A 66 -18.97 0.29 7.35
C ASN A 66 -18.89 1.71 6.76
N ASN A 67 -20.00 2.44 6.83
CA ASN A 67 -20.07 3.81 6.30
C ASN A 67 -19.08 4.79 6.96
N ASN A 68 -18.73 4.58 8.24
CA ASN A 68 -17.80 5.47 8.94
C ASN A 68 -16.37 5.34 8.39
N LEU A 69 -15.93 4.11 8.12
CA LEU A 69 -14.65 3.87 7.44
C LEU A 69 -14.68 4.40 6.00
N LYS A 70 -15.78 4.16 5.27
CA LYS A 70 -15.96 4.62 3.89
C LYS A 70 -15.89 6.14 3.74
N SER A 71 -16.31 6.91 4.73
CA SER A 71 -16.29 8.38 4.69
C SER A 71 -15.07 9.01 5.36
N SER A 72 -14.10 8.21 5.78
CA SER A 72 -12.93 8.67 6.55
C SER A 72 -11.63 8.64 5.73
N ILE A 73 -10.54 9.13 6.32
CA ILE A 73 -9.19 8.98 5.76
C ILE A 73 -8.76 7.52 5.59
N LEU A 74 -9.45 6.58 6.27
CA LEU A 74 -9.19 5.14 6.20
C LEU A 74 -9.92 4.45 5.03
N GLN A 75 -10.64 5.20 4.17
CA GLN A 75 -11.43 4.62 3.07
C GLN A 75 -10.61 3.65 2.22
N GLU A 76 -9.42 4.07 1.79
CA GLU A 76 -8.59 3.25 0.91
C GLU A 76 -8.02 2.02 1.63
N LEU A 77 -7.51 2.21 2.86
CA LEU A 77 -7.05 1.10 3.71
C LEU A 77 -8.17 0.07 3.94
N TYR A 78 -9.41 0.52 4.08
CA TYR A 78 -10.57 -0.35 4.24
C TYR A 78 -10.95 -1.09 2.94
N ILE A 79 -10.91 -0.40 1.78
CA ILE A 79 -11.09 -1.04 0.47
C ILE A 79 -10.11 -2.21 0.31
N ARG A 80 -8.83 -1.95 0.62
CA ARG A 80 -7.70 -2.89 0.45
C ARG A 80 -7.53 -3.90 1.58
N GLY A 81 -8.40 -3.87 2.60
CA GLY A 81 -8.41 -4.84 3.69
C GLY A 81 -7.32 -4.65 4.76
N LEU A 82 -6.60 -3.53 4.73
CA LEU A 82 -5.56 -3.17 5.72
C LEU A 82 -6.17 -2.65 7.03
N VAL A 83 -7.43 -2.23 6.97
CA VAL A 83 -8.20 -1.78 8.13
C VAL A 83 -9.57 -2.46 8.11
N ASN A 84 -9.99 -3.02 9.23
CA ASN A 84 -11.33 -3.58 9.40
C ASN A 84 -11.90 -3.22 10.77
N GLN A 85 -13.22 -3.16 10.89
CA GLN A 85 -13.87 -3.03 12.20
C GLN A 85 -14.26 -4.41 12.72
N GLU A 86 -13.85 -4.72 13.94
CA GLU A 86 -14.29 -5.89 14.69
C GLU A 86 -14.85 -5.45 16.04
N GLY A 87 -16.16 -5.64 16.24
CA GLY A 87 -16.85 -5.15 17.43
C GLY A 87 -16.71 -3.64 17.59
N ASN A 88 -16.10 -3.21 18.70
CA ASN A 88 -15.88 -1.81 19.05
C ASN A 88 -14.47 -1.29 18.72
N GLU A 89 -13.69 -2.07 17.97
CA GLU A 89 -12.33 -1.70 17.58
C GLU A 89 -12.18 -1.64 16.06
N ILE A 90 -11.36 -0.71 15.61
CA ILE A 90 -10.83 -0.67 14.25
C ILE A 90 -9.43 -1.25 14.32
N LYS A 91 -9.22 -2.39 13.68
CA LYS A 91 -7.93 -3.08 13.60
C LYS A 91 -7.16 -2.60 12.38
N PHE A 92 -5.87 -2.39 12.58
CA PHE A 92 -4.91 -2.01 11.56
C PHE A 92 -3.90 -3.15 11.40
N GLU A 93 -3.71 -3.59 10.16
CA GLU A 93 -2.66 -4.52 9.77
C GLU A 93 -1.93 -3.91 8.58
N LEU A 94 -0.79 -3.28 8.83
CA LEU A 94 -0.09 -2.44 7.87
C LEU A 94 1.26 -3.08 7.50
N PRO A 95 1.34 -3.78 6.36
CA PRO A 95 2.60 -4.34 5.87
C PRO A 95 3.39 -3.30 5.07
N PHE A 96 4.66 -3.14 5.40
CA PHE A 96 5.62 -2.28 4.71
C PHE A 96 6.74 -3.13 4.12
N ASN A 97 6.77 -3.26 2.80
CA ASN A 97 7.59 -4.24 2.07
C ASN A 97 8.19 -3.67 0.77
N LEU A 98 8.31 -2.35 0.70
CA LEU A 98 9.02 -1.61 -0.34
C LEU A 98 9.92 -0.60 0.36
N HIS A 99 11.26 -0.77 0.29
CA HIS A 99 12.24 0.08 0.97
C HIS A 99 13.02 0.91 -0.04
N GLY A 100 12.33 1.75 -0.79
CA GLY A 100 12.97 2.47 -1.90
C GLY A 100 12.00 2.90 -2.97
N PHE A 101 12.51 3.68 -3.93
CA PHE A 101 11.80 3.98 -5.19
C PHE A 101 12.19 3.04 -6.33
N ASP A 102 13.10 2.08 -6.09
CA ASP A 102 13.48 1.13 -7.13
C ASP A 102 12.34 0.13 -7.40
N CYS A 103 11.83 0.18 -8.62
CA CYS A 103 10.77 -0.67 -9.13
C CYS A 103 11.31 -2.05 -9.56
N GLY A 104 12.27 -2.64 -8.84
CA GLY A 104 13.19 -3.59 -9.47
C GLY A 104 13.61 -4.85 -8.71
N ALA A 105 13.76 -4.86 -7.38
CA ALA A 105 14.31 -6.01 -6.66
C ALA A 105 13.47 -6.37 -5.42
N PRO A 106 13.33 -7.66 -5.08
CA PRO A 106 12.58 -8.08 -3.92
C PRO A 106 13.33 -7.63 -2.67
N ASP A 107 12.90 -6.50 -2.14
CA ASP A 107 12.95 -6.19 -0.73
C ASP A 107 12.03 -7.18 -0.01
N CYS A 108 12.45 -8.45 0.02
CA CYS A 108 11.74 -9.50 0.72
C CYS A 108 11.76 -9.27 2.23
N TYR A 109 12.51 -8.28 2.73
CA TYR A 109 12.36 -7.74 4.07
C TYR A 109 11.03 -6.98 4.19
N SER A 110 10.28 -7.23 5.26
CA SER A 110 8.98 -6.63 5.52
C SER A 110 8.88 -6.22 6.98
N THR A 111 8.27 -5.07 7.22
CA THR A 111 7.88 -4.58 8.54
C THR A 111 6.35 -4.55 8.62
N ASP A 112 5.77 -5.39 9.47
CA ASP A 112 4.33 -5.40 9.71
C ASP A 112 4.02 -4.65 11.01
N ILE A 113 3.14 -3.65 10.93
CA ILE A 113 2.67 -2.87 12.08
C ILE A 113 1.20 -3.19 12.35
N LYS A 114 0.90 -3.60 13.59
CA LYS A 114 -0.46 -3.94 14.02
C LYS A 114 -0.86 -3.17 15.27
N PHE A 115 -2.04 -2.56 15.23
CA PHE A 115 -2.64 -1.87 16.37
C PHE A 115 -4.15 -1.73 16.21
N ASN A 116 -4.82 -1.35 17.29
CA ASN A 116 -6.27 -1.12 17.30
C ASN A 116 -6.58 0.27 17.83
N ILE A 117 -7.68 0.86 17.37
CA ILE A 117 -8.27 2.07 17.98
C ILE A 117 -9.75 1.83 18.25
N LEU A 118 -10.31 2.52 19.24
CA LEU A 118 -11.74 2.44 19.53
C LEU A 118 -12.57 3.07 18.41
N VAL A 119 -13.69 2.43 18.08
CA VAL A 119 -14.65 2.95 17.10
C VAL A 119 -15.34 4.20 17.68
N LYS A 120 -15.22 5.30 16.94
CA LYS A 120 -15.94 6.55 17.20
C LYS A 120 -16.55 7.07 15.90
N LYS A 121 -17.63 7.86 16.00
CA LYS A 121 -18.33 8.48 14.86
C LYS A 121 -18.42 10.00 15.09
N PRO A 122 -17.61 10.83 14.38
CA PRO A 122 -16.63 10.46 13.36
C PRO A 122 -15.42 9.70 13.94
N ILE A 123 -14.61 9.08 13.07
CA ILE A 123 -13.37 8.43 13.49
C ILE A 123 -12.47 9.45 14.18
N GLU A 124 -11.99 9.10 15.37
CA GLU A 124 -11.02 9.90 16.11
C GLU A 124 -9.75 9.08 16.34
N PHE A 125 -8.62 9.67 15.99
CA PHE A 125 -7.30 9.10 16.19
C PHE A 125 -6.84 9.38 17.63
N PRO A 126 -6.54 8.33 18.43
CA PRO A 126 -6.05 8.51 19.79
C PRO A 126 -4.72 9.28 19.84
N LYS A 127 -4.46 10.02 20.92
CA LYS A 127 -3.17 10.68 21.12
C LYS A 127 -2.01 9.70 21.27
N LYS A 128 -2.30 8.48 21.74
CA LYS A 128 -1.33 7.40 21.92
C LYS A 128 -1.93 6.09 21.46
N ILE A 129 -1.12 5.28 20.78
CA ILE A 129 -1.50 3.96 20.29
C ILE A 129 -0.35 3.00 20.57
N ASP A 130 -0.62 1.93 21.30
CA ASP A 130 0.32 0.83 21.43
C ASP A 130 0.23 -0.06 20.18
N PHE A 131 1.40 -0.44 19.66
CA PHE A 131 1.49 -1.26 18.45
C PHE A 131 2.47 -2.41 18.65
N ASN A 132 2.22 -3.47 17.89
CA ASN A 132 3.15 -4.58 17.70
C ASN A 132 3.80 -4.41 16.33
N LEU A 133 5.09 -4.68 16.27
CA LEU A 133 5.92 -4.62 15.08
C LEU A 133 6.57 -5.97 14.87
N LYS A 134 6.51 -6.45 13.63
CA LYS A 134 7.15 -7.68 13.19
C LYS A 134 8.03 -7.38 11.99
N GLU A 135 9.32 -7.64 12.10
CA GLU A 135 10.23 -7.63 10.95
C GLU A 135 10.53 -9.06 10.54
N HIS A 136 10.41 -9.35 9.25
CA HIS A 136 10.65 -10.67 8.68
C HIS A 136 11.15 -10.55 7.24
N GLY A 137 11.63 -11.66 6.67
CA GLY A 137 12.03 -11.67 5.26
C GLY A 137 13.49 -12.07 5.02
N CYS A 138 14.02 -11.66 3.87
CA CYS A 138 15.38 -12.01 3.49
C CYS A 138 16.41 -11.38 4.43
N GLY A 139 17.42 -12.17 4.79
CA GLY A 139 18.47 -11.74 5.73
C GLY A 139 18.05 -11.77 7.20
N ILE A 140 16.78 -12.06 7.52
CA ILE A 140 16.29 -12.30 8.88
C ILE A 140 16.20 -13.81 9.11
N GLU A 141 17.02 -14.34 10.01
CA GLU A 141 16.98 -15.78 10.36
C GLU A 141 15.73 -16.15 11.17
N ASN A 142 15.27 -15.25 12.05
CA ASN A 142 14.07 -15.42 12.87
C ASN A 142 13.31 -14.09 12.94
N ASP A 143 11.99 -14.15 12.83
CA ASP A 143 11.11 -12.99 12.96
C ASP A 143 11.48 -12.14 14.18
N ILE A 144 11.72 -10.85 13.96
CA ILE A 144 12.00 -9.89 15.02
C ILE A 144 10.66 -9.30 15.46
N LEU A 145 10.33 -9.50 16.72
CA LEU A 145 9.11 -8.97 17.33
C LEU A 145 9.47 -7.85 18.30
N ASP A 146 8.84 -6.69 18.12
CA ASP A 146 8.96 -5.58 19.05
C ASP A 146 7.61 -4.90 19.29
N ASN A 147 7.54 -4.14 20.37
CA ASN A 147 6.37 -3.34 20.72
C ASN A 147 6.76 -1.88 20.93
N GLY A 148 5.85 -0.98 20.64
CA GLY A 148 6.06 0.45 20.81
C GLY A 148 4.78 1.21 21.09
N THR A 149 4.93 2.52 21.30
CA THR A 149 3.82 3.44 21.44
C THR A 149 4.02 4.58 20.44
N PHE A 150 3.06 4.72 19.55
CA PHE A 150 2.92 5.88 18.69
C PHE A 150 2.31 7.03 19.47
N GLU A 151 2.89 8.23 19.39
CA GLU A 151 2.34 9.48 19.88
C GLU A 151 1.92 10.34 18.68
N LEU A 152 0.70 10.88 18.72
CA LEU A 152 0.17 11.71 17.64
C LEU A 152 0.95 13.02 17.54
N VAL A 153 1.55 13.29 16.37
CA VAL A 153 2.35 14.50 16.11
C VAL A 153 1.57 15.51 15.28
N GLU A 154 0.87 15.04 14.25
CA GLU A 154 0.17 15.90 13.31
C GLU A 154 -1.12 15.23 12.84
N GLN A 155 -2.18 16.01 12.67
CA GLN A 155 -3.45 15.52 12.15
C GLN A 155 -4.17 16.61 11.38
N SER A 156 -4.82 16.22 10.29
CA SER A 156 -5.79 17.04 9.56
C SER A 156 -6.99 16.19 9.14
N SER A 157 -7.89 16.75 8.33
CA SER A 157 -8.94 15.97 7.67
C SER A 157 -8.43 15.05 6.55
N GLN A 158 -7.16 15.21 6.14
CA GLN A 158 -6.55 14.49 5.01
C GLN A 158 -5.41 13.56 5.43
N TYR A 159 -4.92 13.64 6.67
CA TYR A 159 -3.82 12.77 7.10
C TYR A 159 -3.72 12.66 8.62
N VAL A 160 -2.96 11.67 9.06
CA VAL A 160 -2.47 11.53 10.42
C VAL A 160 -1.00 11.12 10.40
N ASN A 161 -0.20 11.72 11.29
CA ASN A 161 1.22 11.46 11.47
C ASN A 161 1.48 11.13 12.94
N TYR A 162 1.92 9.91 13.18
CA TYR A 162 2.35 9.42 14.48
C TYR A 162 3.86 9.30 14.53
N TYR A 163 4.44 9.49 15.71
CA TYR A 163 5.85 9.22 15.97
C TYR A 163 6.04 8.26 17.14
N SER A 164 6.88 7.25 16.96
CA SER A 164 7.36 6.43 18.08
C SER A 164 8.76 6.86 18.49
N LYS A 165 8.91 7.23 19.77
CA LYS A 165 10.23 7.59 20.34
C LYS A 165 11.17 6.39 20.44
N LYS A 166 10.64 5.21 20.78
CA LYS A 166 11.44 3.99 20.97
C LYS A 166 12.02 3.51 19.64
N GLN A 167 11.18 3.41 18.62
CA GLN A 167 11.59 2.98 17.28
C GLN A 167 12.18 4.12 16.44
N ARG A 168 12.12 5.36 16.94
CA ARG A 168 12.52 6.57 16.18
C ARG A 168 11.87 6.59 14.81
N SER A 169 10.56 6.41 14.73
CA SER A 169 9.88 6.20 13.46
C SER A 169 8.59 6.99 13.33
N ASN A 170 8.21 7.35 12.10
CA ASN A 170 6.94 7.99 11.79
C ASN A 170 6.01 7.04 11.02
N LEU A 171 4.77 6.90 11.47
CA LEU A 171 3.68 6.29 10.69
C LEU A 171 2.78 7.39 10.14
N ILE A 172 2.63 7.44 8.81
CA ILE A 172 1.86 8.47 8.13
C ILE A 172 0.80 7.83 7.25
N ILE A 173 -0.47 8.12 7.57
CA ILE A 173 -1.64 7.68 6.82
C ILE A 173 -2.23 8.92 6.16
N ILE A 174 -2.38 8.88 4.82
CA ILE A 174 -2.91 9.99 4.02
C ILE A 174 -4.19 9.51 3.34
N ALA A 175 -5.17 10.42 3.20
CA ALA A 175 -6.41 10.22 2.46
C ALA A 175 -6.17 10.21 0.93
N ASP A 176 -5.18 9.46 0.47
CA ASP A 176 -4.83 9.25 -0.92
C ASP A 176 -4.83 7.75 -1.23
N LYS A 177 -5.22 7.40 -2.47
CA LYS A 177 -5.38 6.02 -2.90
C LYS A 177 -4.09 5.17 -2.86
N ARG A 178 -2.91 5.78 -2.78
CA ARG A 178 -1.61 5.11 -2.92
C ARG A 178 -0.58 5.52 -1.87
N LYS A 179 -0.96 6.32 -0.87
CA LYS A 179 -0.01 6.85 0.12
C LYS A 179 -0.23 6.24 1.50
N LEU A 180 0.76 5.47 1.94
CA LEU A 180 0.94 4.98 3.29
C LEU A 180 2.45 4.86 3.51
N TYR A 181 2.96 5.53 4.53
CA TYR A 181 4.40 5.65 4.74
C TYR A 181 4.79 5.26 6.16
N TYR A 182 5.90 4.54 6.27
CA TYR A 182 6.59 4.30 7.53
C TYR A 182 8.05 4.72 7.40
N PHE A 183 8.42 5.80 8.06
CA PHE A 183 9.80 6.29 8.07
C PHE A 183 10.52 5.72 9.29
N THR A 184 11.68 5.08 9.09
CA THR A 184 12.53 4.55 10.16
C THR A 184 13.68 5.50 10.50
N GLU A 185 14.25 5.38 11.69
CA GLU A 185 15.44 6.11 12.18
C GLU A 185 15.35 7.64 12.26
N GLN A 186 14.14 8.19 12.19
CA GLN A 186 13.85 9.61 12.20
C GLN A 186 13.97 10.28 13.57
N LYS A 187 14.37 11.55 13.55
CA LYS A 187 14.26 12.45 14.70
C LYS A 187 12.80 12.91 14.85
N LEU A 188 12.38 13.18 16.09
CA LEU A 188 11.08 13.77 16.36
C LEU A 188 10.90 15.06 15.53
N ASN A 189 9.75 15.22 14.89
CA ASN A 189 9.40 16.35 14.01
C ASN A 189 10.24 16.48 12.73
N ALA A 190 11.08 15.50 12.37
CA ALA A 190 11.84 15.52 11.11
C ALA A 190 10.91 15.41 9.89
N ILE A 191 9.85 14.60 9.99
CA ILE A 191 8.90 14.39 8.90
C ILE A 191 7.67 15.27 9.09
N LYS A 192 7.38 16.08 8.07
CA LYS A 192 6.18 16.92 7.93
C LYS A 192 5.41 16.50 6.69
N VAL A 193 4.10 16.31 6.83
CA VAL A 193 3.30 15.66 5.78
C VAL A 193 3.23 16.51 4.50
N ASP A 194 3.19 17.83 4.65
CA ASP A 194 3.19 18.80 3.54
C ASP A 194 4.51 18.86 2.76
N LEU A 195 5.60 18.33 3.32
CA LEU A 195 6.91 18.28 2.67
C LEU A 195 7.20 16.94 1.99
N ILE A 196 6.37 15.90 2.20
CA ILE A 196 6.63 14.55 1.67
C ILE A 196 6.73 14.54 0.14
N ASP A 197 5.81 15.22 -0.56
CA ASP A 197 5.84 15.23 -2.03
C ASP A 197 7.11 15.92 -2.56
N LYS A 198 7.53 17.01 -1.89
CA LYS A 198 8.78 17.70 -2.20
C LYS A 198 10.01 16.81 -1.94
N MET A 199 10.01 16.04 -0.83
CA MET A 199 11.08 15.09 -0.53
C MET A 199 11.25 14.06 -1.66
N PHE A 200 10.16 13.63 -2.29
CA PHE A 200 10.22 12.71 -3.41
C PHE A 200 10.66 13.36 -4.73
N GLU A 201 10.24 14.61 -4.97
CA GLU A 201 10.68 15.36 -6.16
C GLU A 201 12.19 15.67 -6.14
N GLU A 202 12.75 15.87 -4.95
CA GLU A 202 14.16 16.20 -4.74
C GLU A 202 15.04 14.96 -4.51
N TYR A 203 14.45 13.75 -4.48
CA TYR A 203 15.16 12.50 -4.22
C TYR A 203 16.26 12.20 -5.24
N ASN A 204 17.43 11.88 -4.74
CA ASN A 204 18.65 11.50 -5.39
C ASN A 204 19.25 10.27 -4.68
N GLU A 205 19.02 9.09 -5.26
CA GLU A 205 19.52 7.78 -4.80
C GLU A 205 21.02 7.71 -4.44
N LYS A 206 21.84 8.64 -4.96
CA LYS A 206 23.27 8.71 -4.66
C LYS A 206 23.60 9.42 -3.35
N ASP A 207 22.63 10.08 -2.74
CA ASP A 207 22.77 10.74 -1.45
C ASP A 207 22.50 9.73 -0.32
N ILE A 208 23.55 9.43 0.44
CA ILE A 208 23.48 8.50 1.57
C ILE A 208 22.70 9.06 2.76
N GLU A 209 22.42 10.36 2.79
CA GLU A 209 21.65 11.01 3.85
C GLU A 209 20.16 11.11 3.52
N GLU A 210 19.75 10.70 2.31
CA GLU A 210 18.35 10.78 1.92
C GLU A 210 17.46 9.77 2.63
N ILE A 211 16.29 10.27 3.02
CA ILE A 211 15.32 9.56 3.83
C ILE A 211 14.24 9.00 2.91
N THR A 212 14.21 7.68 2.75
CA THR A 212 13.16 6.99 1.99
C THR A 212 12.22 6.24 2.94
N PRO A 213 10.90 6.47 2.88
CA PRO A 213 9.97 5.72 3.69
C PRO A 213 9.80 4.30 3.16
N TYR A 214 9.47 3.40 4.07
CA TYR A 214 8.91 2.11 3.70
C TYR A 214 7.48 2.32 3.23
N GLN A 215 7.12 1.67 2.12
CA GLN A 215 5.78 1.70 1.54
C GLN A 215 5.14 0.31 1.56
N SER A 216 3.82 0.29 1.38
CA SER A 216 3.05 -0.95 1.28
C SER A 216 2.76 -1.30 -0.17
N THR A 217 3.22 -2.48 -0.63
CA THR A 217 2.84 -3.02 -1.95
C THR A 217 1.32 -3.08 -2.10
N THR A 218 0.62 -3.44 -1.03
CA THR A 218 -0.85 -3.45 -1.01
C THR A 218 -1.44 -2.09 -1.32
N MET A 219 -0.79 -0.98 -0.94
CA MET A 219 -1.23 0.38 -1.27
C MET A 219 -0.78 0.86 -2.66
N THR A 220 0.38 0.42 -3.15
CA THR A 220 0.95 0.94 -4.40
C THR A 220 0.45 0.21 -5.65
N THR A 221 -0.03 -1.03 -5.54
CA THR A 221 -0.62 -1.81 -6.65
C THR A 221 -1.85 -1.13 -7.25
N ASN A 222 -1.94 -1.19 -8.59
CA ASN A 222 -3.01 -0.58 -9.37
C ASN A 222 -4.19 -1.54 -9.59
N GLU A 223 -3.95 -2.83 -9.46
CA GLU A 223 -4.84 -3.94 -9.78
C GLU A 223 -5.83 -4.17 -8.63
N TYR A 224 -6.99 -3.51 -8.67
CA TYR A 224 -8.03 -3.62 -7.65
C TYR A 224 -8.72 -4.98 -7.62
N ASP A 225 -8.60 -5.79 -8.68
CA ASP A 225 -9.08 -7.17 -8.71
C ASP A 225 -8.39 -8.05 -7.65
N ASN A 226 -7.19 -7.67 -7.20
CA ASN A 226 -6.51 -8.32 -6.07
C ASN A 226 -7.27 -8.21 -4.73
N PHE A 227 -8.21 -7.26 -4.60
CA PHE A 227 -8.97 -7.02 -3.38
C PHE A 227 -10.41 -7.55 -3.45
N ILE A 228 -10.75 -8.26 -4.51
CA ILE A 228 -12.00 -9.00 -4.59
C ILE A 228 -11.81 -10.29 -3.80
N GLU A 229 -12.62 -10.48 -2.75
CA GLU A 229 -12.61 -11.72 -1.96
C GLU A 229 -12.80 -12.93 -2.90
N LYS A 230 -11.78 -13.77 -2.99
CA LYS A 230 -11.84 -15.07 -3.65
C LYS A 230 -12.44 -16.05 -2.63
N GLU A 231 -13.71 -16.39 -2.83
CA GLU A 231 -14.43 -17.40 -2.05
C GLU A 231 -13.82 -18.80 -2.21
#